data_AF-A0AA51N6N9-F1
#
_entry.id   AF-A0AA51N6N9-F1
#
_cell.length_a   1.000
_cell.length_b   1.000
_cell.length_c   1.000
_cell.angle_alpha   90.00
_cell.angle_beta   90.00
_cell.angle_gamma   90.00
#
_symmetry.space_group_name_H-M   'P 1'
#
loop_
_entity.id
_entity.type
_entity.pdbx_description
1 polymer ?
#
loop_
_entity_poly.entity_id
_entity_poly.type
_entity_poly.pdbx_seq_one_letter_code
_entity_poly.pdbx_strand_id
1 'polypeptide(L)' 'MSRKSRNLMKLIAIIVILVLVFMELNIIAIPALAPYKFWLSVVAFGMVLIASR' A
#
# COMPACT_ATOMS: atom_id res chain seq x y z
N MET A 1 -19.42 3.99 -0.38
CA MET A 1 -18.38 4.88 -0.95
C MET A 1 -18.81 5.39 -2.32
N SER A 2 -18.67 6.70 -2.58
CA SER A 2 -18.77 7.22 -3.95
C SER A 2 -17.68 6.61 -4.84
N ARG A 3 -17.87 6.59 -6.16
CA ARG A 3 -16.84 6.11 -7.11
C ARG A 3 -15.49 6.82 -6.88
N LYS A 4 -15.55 8.13 -6.57
CA LYS A 4 -14.37 8.95 -6.29
C LYS A 4 -13.59 8.46 -5.06
N SER A 5 -14.27 8.16 -3.95
CA SER A 5 -13.61 7.68 -2.73
C SER A 5 -12.99 6.29 -2.91
N ARG A 6 -13.61 5.39 -3.69
CA ARG A 6 -13.03 4.06 -4.00
C ARG A 6 -11.77 4.18 -4.84
N ASN A 7 -11.80 5.06 -5.86
CA ASN A 7 -10.65 5.27 -6.72
C ASN A 7 -9.46 5.85 -5.96
N LEU A 8 -9.71 6.81 -5.06
CA LEU A 8 -8.70 7.34 -4.15
C LEU A 8 -8.12 6.26 -3.23
N MET A 9 -8.96 5.40 -2.66
CA MET A 9 -8.49 4.32 -1.79
C MET A 9 -7.64 3.29 -2.53
N LYS A 10 -8.01 2.92 -3.76
CA LYS A 10 -7.18 2.07 -4.64
C LYS A 10 -5.85 2.74 -4.95
N LEU A 11 -5.86 4.02 -5.30
CA LEU A 11 -4.65 4.77 -5.61
C LEU A 11 -3.67 4.79 -4.43
N ILE A 12 -4.16 5.09 -3.23
CA ILE A 12 -3.35 5.10 -2.02
C ILE A 12 -2.76 3.70 -1.76
N ALA A 13 -3.57 2.65 -1.86
CA ALA A 13 -3.09 1.29 -1.66
C ALA A 13 -2.00 0.88 -2.68
N ILE A 14 -2.15 1.28 -3.95
CA ILE A 14 -1.15 1.04 -4.99
C ILE A 14 0.16 1.78 -4.68
N ILE A 15 0.08 3.05 -4.26
CA ILE A 15 1.26 3.85 -3.90
C ILE A 15 2.02 3.20 -2.73
N VAL A 16 1.31 2.75 -1.69
CA VAL A 16 1.92 2.07 -0.54
C VAL A 16 2.65 0.80 -0.97
N ILE A 17 2.03 -0.03 -1.82
CA ILE A 17 2.69 -1.24 -2.35
C ILE A 17 3.91 -0.89 -3.20
N LEU A 18 3.83 0.13 -4.06
CA LEU A 18 4.98 0.57 -4.86
C LEU A 18 6.18 0.97 -4.00
N VAL A 19 5.95 1.71 -2.91
CA VAL A 19 7.00 2.07 -1.96
C VAL A 19 7.61 0.83 -1.30
N LEU A 20 6.78 -0.12 -0.87
CA LEU A 20 7.26 -1.38 -0.28
C LEU A 20 8.09 -2.20 -1.28
N VAL A 21 7.66 -2.28 -2.54
CA VAL A 21 8.41 -2.98 -3.60
C VAL A 21 9.76 -2.31 -3.84
N PHE A 22 9.82 -0.98 -3.89
CA PHE A 22 11.09 -0.26 -4.03
C PHE A 22 12.02 -0.45 -2.82
N MET A 23 11.46 -0.69 -1.63
CA MET A 23 12.23 -1.05 -0.45
C MET A 23 12.78 -2.48 -0.50
N GLU A 24 12.07 -3.43 -1.13
CA GLU A 24 12.59 -4.79 -1.34
C GLU A 24 13.65 -4.85 -2.44
N LEU A 25 13.55 -4.00 -3.44
CA LEU A 25 14.56 -3.85 -4.49
C LEU A 25 15.81 -3.07 -4.04
N ASN A 26 15.88 -2.65 -2.77
CA ASN A 26 16.94 -1.80 -2.22
C ASN A 26 17.15 -0.46 -2.97
N ILE A 27 16.15 0.01 -3.72
CA ILE A 27 16.18 1.32 -4.40
C ILE A 27 15.92 2.44 -3.37
N ILE A 28 15.06 2.16 -2.38
CA ILE A 28 14.70 3.09 -1.31
C ILE A 28 14.91 2.39 0.03
N ALA A 29 15.62 3.02 0.97
CA ALA A 29 15.80 2.49 2.31
C ALA A 29 15.16 3.42 3.34
N ILE A 30 14.06 2.96 3.96
CA ILE A 30 13.39 3.66 5.07
C ILE A 30 13.47 2.77 6.32
N PRO A 31 14.47 2.99 7.20
CA PRO A 31 14.70 2.15 8.37
C PRO A 31 13.48 2.04 9.30
N ALA A 32 12.73 3.13 9.45
CA ALA A 32 11.52 3.16 10.30
C ALA A 32 10.39 2.26 9.79
N LEU A 33 10.33 1.96 8.49
CA LEU A 33 9.31 1.09 7.89
C LEU A 33 9.78 -0.36 7.75
N ALA A 34 11.08 -0.63 7.92
CA ALA A 34 11.67 -1.96 7.76
C ALA A 34 11.00 -3.08 8.59
N PRO A 35 10.69 -2.88 9.90
CA PRO A 35 10.01 -3.93 10.68
C PRO A 35 8.52 -4.08 10.33
N TYR A 36 7.92 -3.08 9.69
CA TYR A 36 6.48 -3.04 9.41
C TYR A 36 6.12 -3.38 7.96
N LYS A 37 7.10 -3.68 7.09
CA LYS A 37 6.85 -3.94 5.66
C LYS A 37 5.77 -4.99 5.41
N PHE A 38 5.81 -6.08 6.18
CA PHE A 38 4.82 -7.15 6.10
C PHE A 38 3.41 -6.68 6.48
N TRP A 39 3.27 -6.00 7.62
CA TRP A 39 1.97 -5.50 8.06
C TRP A 39 1.41 -4.42 7.12
N LEU A 40 2.27 -3.58 6.55
CA LEU A 40 1.87 -2.59 5.55
C LEU A 40 1.37 -3.23 4.26
N SER A 41 1.95 -4.34 3.82
CA SER A 41 1.45 -5.07 2.64
C SER A 41 0.08 -5.71 2.92
N VAL A 42 -0.13 -6.28 4.11
CA VAL A 42 -1.43 -6.83 4.55
C VAL A 42 -2.52 -5.74 4.55
N VAL A 43 -2.23 -4.58 5.14
CA VAL A 43 -3.19 -3.46 5.20
C VAL A 43 -3.48 -2.90 3.81
N ALA A 44 -2.47 -2.75 2.95
CA ALA A 44 -2.66 -2.31 1.58
C ALA A 44 -3.52 -3.29 0.77
N PHE A 45 -3.32 -4.60 0.94
CA PHE A 45 -4.17 -5.61 0.32
C PHE A 45 -5.61 -5.55 0.85
N GLY A 46 -5.79 -5.39 2.16
CA GLY A 46 -7.10 -5.17 2.78
C GLY A 46 -7.82 -3.94 2.23
N MET A 47 -7.12 -2.82 2.04
CA MET A 47 -7.67 -1.61 1.41
C MET A 47 -8.16 -1.87 -0.02
N VAL A 48 -7.41 -2.62 -0.83
CA VAL A 48 -7.84 -2.97 -2.19
C VAL A 48 -9.10 -3.83 -2.17
N LEU A 49 -9.19 -4.81 -1.27
CA LEU A 49 -10.38 -5.67 -1.12
C LEU A 49 -11.63 -4.86 -0.76
N ILE A 50 -11.51 -3.94 0.20
CA ILE A 50 -12.61 -3.06 0.59
C ILE A 50 -13.00 -2.14 -0.57
N ALA A 51 -12.02 -1.65 -1.34
CA ALA A 51 -12.28 -0.77 -2.48
C ALA A 51 -12.87 -1.51 -3.71
N SER A 52 -12.78 -2.84 -3.73
CA SER A 52 -13.28 -3.68 -4.82
C SER A 52 -14.77 -4.01 -4.71
N ARG A 53 -15.36 -3.87 -3.52
CA ARG A 53 -16.82 -3.96 -3.31
C ARG A 53 -17.50 -2.59 -3.56
#